data_AF-A0A8B9PC93-F1
#
_entry.id   AF-A0A8B9PC93-F1
#
_cell.length_a   1.000
_cell.length_b   1.000
_cell.length_c   1.000
_cell.angle_alpha   90.00
_cell.angle_beta   90.00
_cell.angle_gamma   90.00
#
_symmetry.space_group_name_H-M   'P 1'
#
loop_
_entity.id
_entity.type
_entity.pdbx_description
1 polymer ?
#
loop_
_entity_poly.entity_id
_entity_poly.type
_entity_poly.pdbx_seq_one_letter_code
_entity_poly.pdbx_strand_id
1 'polypeptide(L)'
;MSSRARHICYFFDYAALSTYSLGSALAYSAYIFPKEWVNSTFHYYYVPIAVFNTVVSTSLSCYSRFLEVERSRFSKASRTLAFVYPYLFDSIPLFYRFYLCAAESCTEAVIKAHYKHTALAFLTCFIFASHLPERLAPGHFDYIGHSHQVFHVCGIIGTHFQMEAIRMDMTERHDWLLATSMLPSALQTLGSMGICMAVSLTVIGLCSVSLSFMPEPSQREKLHGH
;
A
#
# COMPACT_ATOMS: atom_id res chain seq x y z
N MET A 1 -10.66 25.17 0.18
CA MET A 1 -9.51 24.60 -0.57
C MET A 1 -9.78 24.71 -2.06
N SER A 2 -8.81 25.14 -2.89
CA SER A 2 -9.00 25.22 -4.35
C SER A 2 -9.02 23.82 -4.98
N SER A 3 -9.63 23.67 -6.17
CA SER A 3 -9.65 22.38 -6.89
C SER A 3 -8.23 21.88 -7.14
N ARG A 4 -7.32 22.77 -7.55
CA ARG A 4 -5.91 22.44 -7.77
C ARG A 4 -5.21 21.91 -6.50
N ALA A 5 -5.36 22.60 -5.37
CA ALA A 5 -4.76 22.15 -4.12
C ALA A 5 -5.26 20.75 -3.72
N ARG A 6 -6.56 20.48 -3.92
CA ARG A 6 -7.16 19.16 -3.67
C ARG A 6 -6.47 18.05 -4.48
N HIS A 7 -6.22 18.27 -5.78
CA HIS A 7 -5.56 17.25 -6.60
C HIS A 7 -4.12 17.00 -6.16
N ILE A 8 -3.38 18.06 -5.79
CA ILE A 8 -2.01 17.94 -5.28
C ILE A 8 -2.00 17.11 -3.99
N CYS A 9 -2.92 17.38 -3.05
CA CYS A 9 -3.05 16.59 -1.82
C CYS A 9 -3.31 15.10 -2.13
N TYR A 10 -4.17 14.78 -3.10
CA TYR A 10 -4.38 13.39 -3.53
C TYR A 10 -3.11 12.75 -4.12
N PHE A 11 -2.30 13.49 -4.86
CA PHE A 11 -1.04 12.95 -5.39
C PHE A 11 -0.07 12.56 -4.28
N PHE A 12 0.02 13.39 -3.23
CA PHE A 12 0.83 13.05 -2.05
C PHE A 12 0.27 11.85 -1.29
N ASP A 13 -1.05 11.76 -1.12
CA ASP A 13 -1.72 10.61 -0.48
C ASP A 13 -1.40 9.30 -1.21
N TYR A 14 -1.53 9.29 -2.54
CA TYR A 14 -1.21 8.10 -3.35
C TYR A 14 0.27 7.73 -3.30
N ALA A 15 1.17 8.71 -3.36
CA ALA A 15 2.59 8.45 -3.23
C ALA A 15 2.96 7.91 -1.84
N ALA A 16 2.32 8.40 -0.78
CA ALA A 16 2.52 7.90 0.57
C ALA A 16 2.09 6.44 0.71
N LEU A 17 0.94 6.07 0.16
CA LEU A 17 0.48 4.67 0.11
C LEU A 17 1.46 3.76 -0.64
N SER A 18 1.94 4.17 -1.82
CA SER A 18 2.95 3.40 -2.57
C SER A 18 4.24 3.25 -1.76
N THR A 19 4.69 4.32 -1.11
CA THR A 19 5.92 4.32 -0.28
C THR A 19 5.78 3.42 0.94
N TYR A 20 4.59 3.38 1.55
CA TYR A 20 4.26 2.46 2.63
C TYR A 20 4.36 0.99 2.17
N SER A 21 3.88 0.67 0.96
CA SER A 21 4.03 -0.67 0.36
C SER A 21 5.51 -1.05 0.23
N LEU A 22 6.34 -0.16 -0.31
CA LEU A 22 7.78 -0.39 -0.41
C LEU A 22 8.44 -0.63 0.95
N GLY A 23 8.08 0.17 1.96
CA GLY A 23 8.57 -0.03 3.33
C GLY A 23 8.21 -1.41 3.87
N SER A 24 6.98 -1.86 3.62
CA SER A 24 6.53 -3.21 3.96
C SER A 24 7.33 -4.28 3.21
N ALA A 25 7.54 -4.13 1.90
CA ALA A 25 8.33 -5.05 1.10
C ALA A 25 9.77 -5.17 1.62
N LEU A 26 10.44 -4.05 1.92
CA LEU A 26 11.79 -4.05 2.48
C LEU A 26 11.85 -4.80 3.82
N ALA A 27 10.91 -4.54 4.72
CA ALA A 27 10.82 -5.26 6.00
C ALA A 27 10.56 -6.76 5.79
N TYR A 28 9.70 -7.10 4.83
CA TYR A 28 9.32 -8.49 4.57
C TYR A 28 10.48 -9.27 3.93
N SER A 29 11.23 -8.65 3.02
CA SER A 29 12.46 -9.20 2.44
C SER A 29 13.50 -9.49 3.52
N ALA A 30 13.64 -8.59 4.50
CA ALA A 30 14.67 -8.70 5.53
C ALA A 30 14.34 -9.73 6.61
N TYR A 31 13.09 -9.78 7.07
CA TYR A 31 12.75 -10.49 8.31
C TYR A 31 11.75 -11.64 8.11
N ILE A 32 10.87 -11.53 7.12
CA ILE A 32 9.74 -12.46 6.97
C ILE A 32 10.00 -13.52 5.91
N PHE A 33 10.88 -13.27 4.94
CA PHE A 33 11.15 -14.20 3.84
C PHE A 33 11.40 -15.64 4.34
N PRO A 34 10.80 -16.67 3.69
CA PRO A 34 11.03 -18.07 4.04
C PRO A 34 12.50 -18.44 3.91
N LYS A 35 13.01 -19.26 4.83
CA LYS A 35 14.44 -19.62 4.92
C LYS A 35 14.90 -20.34 3.64
N GLU A 36 14.02 -21.18 3.09
CA GLU A 36 14.22 -21.94 1.85
C GLU A 36 14.27 -21.07 0.58
N TRP A 37 13.73 -19.85 0.62
CA TRP A 37 13.72 -18.94 -0.53
C TRP A 37 14.79 -17.87 -0.43
N VAL A 38 15.45 -17.75 0.71
CA VAL A 38 16.57 -16.84 0.88
C VAL A 38 17.69 -17.23 -0.09
N ASN A 39 18.27 -16.23 -0.77
CA ASN A 39 19.24 -16.37 -1.86
C ASN A 39 18.71 -17.07 -3.13
N SER A 40 17.39 -17.28 -3.24
CA SER A 40 16.78 -17.67 -4.51
C SER A 40 16.71 -16.49 -5.48
N THR A 41 16.50 -16.79 -6.77
CA THR A 41 16.24 -15.78 -7.81
C THR A 41 15.08 -14.84 -7.42
N PHE A 42 14.02 -15.39 -6.81
CA PHE A 42 12.89 -14.57 -6.37
C PHE A 42 13.31 -13.56 -5.30
N HIS A 43 14.11 -13.97 -4.32
CA HIS A 43 14.62 -13.06 -3.28
C HIS A 43 15.45 -11.91 -3.85
N TYR A 44 16.34 -12.19 -4.82
CA TYR A 44 17.17 -11.15 -5.45
C TYR A 44 16.36 -10.10 -6.21
N TYR A 45 15.30 -10.50 -6.91
CA TYR A 45 14.46 -9.57 -7.70
C TYR A 45 13.32 -8.95 -6.90
N TYR A 46 13.01 -9.45 -5.71
CA TYR A 46 11.87 -9.03 -4.93
C TYR A 46 11.86 -7.52 -4.62
N VAL A 47 12.95 -6.97 -4.07
CA VAL A 47 13.05 -5.53 -3.77
C VAL A 47 13.08 -4.66 -5.03
N PRO A 48 13.86 -4.97 -6.09
CA PRO A 48 13.78 -4.24 -7.35
C PRO A 48 12.37 -4.21 -7.96
N ILE A 49 11.63 -5.32 -7.91
CA ILE A 49 10.24 -5.37 -8.38
C ILE A 49 9.34 -4.52 -7.49
N ALA A 50 9.50 -4.55 -6.16
CA ALA A 50 8.74 -3.68 -5.26
C ALA A 50 8.98 -2.18 -5.51
N VAL A 51 10.22 -1.79 -5.80
CA VAL A 51 10.59 -0.43 -6.25
C VAL A 51 9.86 -0.07 -7.55
N PHE A 52 9.91 -0.95 -8.54
CA PHE A 52 9.21 -0.76 -9.80
C PHE A 52 7.70 -0.62 -9.61
N ASN A 53 7.09 -1.53 -8.83
CA ASN A 53 5.67 -1.52 -8.49
C ASN A 53 5.29 -0.19 -7.82
N THR A 54 6.11 0.32 -6.92
CA THR A 54 5.89 1.61 -6.24
C THR A 54 5.83 2.76 -7.23
N VAL A 55 6.77 2.83 -8.18
CA VAL A 55 6.80 3.87 -9.22
C VAL A 55 5.58 3.79 -10.13
N VAL A 56 5.24 2.59 -10.59
CA VAL A 56 4.06 2.34 -11.43
C VAL A 56 2.79 2.74 -10.69
N SER A 57 2.67 2.37 -9.42
CA SER A 57 1.47 2.61 -8.60
C SER A 57 1.24 4.10 -8.36
N THR A 58 2.30 4.83 -8.00
CA THR A 58 2.24 6.30 -7.87
C THR A 58 1.87 6.96 -9.20
N SER A 59 2.49 6.52 -10.30
CA SER A 59 2.22 7.08 -11.64
C SER A 59 0.78 6.85 -12.10
N LEU A 60 0.29 5.62 -12.00
CA LEU A 60 -1.08 5.26 -12.37
C LEU A 60 -2.11 5.97 -11.48
N SER A 61 -1.86 6.08 -10.18
CA SER A 61 -2.78 6.73 -9.25
C SER A 61 -2.86 8.24 -9.48
N CYS A 62 -1.73 8.91 -9.68
CA CYS A 62 -1.71 10.31 -10.08
C CYS A 62 -2.38 10.54 -11.44
N TYR A 63 -2.05 9.70 -12.43
CA TYR A 63 -2.64 9.79 -13.76
C TYR A 63 -4.16 9.57 -13.76
N SER A 64 -4.66 8.67 -12.91
CA SER A 64 -6.09 8.36 -12.80
C SER A 64 -6.95 9.61 -12.51
N ARG A 65 -6.40 10.63 -11.83
CA ARG A 65 -7.12 11.87 -11.51
C ARG A 65 -7.42 12.73 -12.74
N PHE A 66 -6.61 12.63 -13.79
CA PHE A 66 -6.86 13.33 -15.06
C PHE A 66 -8.01 12.68 -15.83
N LEU A 67 -8.10 11.35 -15.76
CA LEU A 67 -9.17 10.57 -16.41
C LEU A 67 -10.47 10.51 -15.61
N GLU A 68 -10.50 11.02 -14.38
CA GLU A 68 -11.63 10.81 -13.47
C GLU A 68 -12.92 11.47 -13.96
N VAL A 69 -12.81 12.60 -14.67
CA VAL A 69 -13.96 13.33 -15.24
C VAL A 69 -14.58 12.54 -16.39
N GLU A 70 -13.77 12.06 -17.34
CA GLU A 70 -14.26 11.36 -18.53
C GLU A 70 -14.58 9.87 -18.28
N ARG A 71 -13.79 9.21 -17.43
CA ARG A 71 -13.81 7.74 -17.23
C ARG A 71 -13.71 7.37 -15.76
N SER A 72 -14.63 7.87 -14.93
CA SER A 72 -14.65 7.67 -13.48
C SER A 72 -14.49 6.20 -13.04
N ARG A 73 -15.19 5.25 -13.69
CA ARG A 73 -15.10 3.82 -13.34
C ARG A 73 -13.70 3.24 -13.60
N PHE A 74 -13.10 3.58 -14.74
CA PHE A 74 -11.76 3.10 -15.09
C PHE A 74 -10.70 3.72 -14.16
N SER A 75 -10.82 5.02 -13.85
CA SER A 75 -9.93 5.71 -12.91
C SER A 75 -9.96 5.09 -11.51
N LYS A 76 -11.15 4.77 -10.99
CA LYS A 76 -11.30 4.08 -9.69
C LYS A 76 -10.72 2.67 -9.73
N ALA A 77 -10.99 1.90 -10.79
CA ALA A 77 -10.46 0.55 -10.95
C ALA A 77 -8.92 0.55 -11.07
N SER A 78 -8.34 1.44 -11.88
CA SER A 78 -6.89 1.53 -12.07
C SER A 78 -6.18 1.89 -10.78
N ARG A 79 -6.75 2.81 -9.99
CA ARG A 79 -6.21 3.21 -8.68
C ARG A 79 -6.31 2.10 -7.66
N THR A 80 -7.43 1.39 -7.60
CA THR A 80 -7.60 0.25 -6.71
C THR A 80 -6.59 -0.84 -7.05
N LEU A 81 -6.46 -1.17 -8.34
CA LEU A 81 -5.50 -2.18 -8.80
C LEU A 81 -4.04 -1.77 -8.51
N ALA A 82 -3.73 -0.47 -8.65
CA ALA A 82 -2.42 0.08 -8.33
C ALA A 82 -2.00 -0.13 -6.86
N PHE A 83 -2.93 -0.39 -5.93
CA PHE A 83 -2.58 -0.68 -4.53
C PHE A 83 -2.79 -2.14 -4.13
N VAL A 84 -3.80 -2.80 -4.70
CA VAL A 84 -4.06 -4.23 -4.44
C VAL A 84 -2.94 -5.11 -4.99
N TYR A 85 -2.44 -4.82 -6.20
CA TYR A 85 -1.39 -5.63 -6.81
C TYR A 85 -0.07 -5.59 -6.02
N PRO A 86 0.49 -4.41 -5.65
CA PRO A 86 1.68 -4.35 -4.81
C PRO A 86 1.49 -5.05 -3.46
N TYR A 87 0.33 -4.87 -2.81
CA TYR A 87 0.04 -5.56 -1.54
C TYR A 87 0.12 -7.08 -1.68
N LEU A 88 -0.49 -7.64 -2.74
CA LEU A 88 -0.46 -9.08 -2.99
C LEU A 88 0.95 -9.56 -3.28
N PHE A 89 1.70 -8.85 -4.12
CA PHE A 89 3.09 -9.15 -4.44
C PHE A 89 3.97 -9.13 -3.19
N ASP A 90 3.89 -8.07 -2.40
CA ASP A 90 4.67 -7.89 -1.18
C ASP A 90 4.31 -8.99 -0.15
N SER A 91 3.05 -9.45 -0.13
CA SER A 91 2.60 -10.46 0.82
C SER A 91 2.90 -11.91 0.41
N ILE A 92 3.46 -12.17 -0.79
CA ILE A 92 3.76 -13.53 -1.26
C ILE A 92 4.59 -14.35 -0.23
N PRO A 93 5.71 -13.85 0.31
CA PRO A 93 6.53 -14.60 1.26
C PRO A 93 5.76 -14.90 2.57
N LEU A 94 4.89 -13.97 2.98
CA LEU A 94 4.06 -14.13 4.17
C LEU A 94 2.96 -15.18 3.96
N PHE A 95 2.25 -15.14 2.83
CA PHE A 95 1.23 -16.14 2.50
C PHE A 95 1.81 -17.55 2.39
N TYR A 96 3.03 -17.67 1.90
CA TYR A 96 3.72 -18.95 1.91
C TYR A 96 3.99 -19.45 3.34
N ARG A 97 4.39 -18.57 4.27
CA ARG A 97 4.51 -18.94 5.70
C ARG A 97 3.19 -19.34 6.33
N PHE A 98 2.07 -18.73 5.95
CA PHE A 98 0.74 -19.19 6.39
C PHE A 98 0.44 -20.59 5.89
N TYR A 99 0.73 -20.86 4.61
CA TYR A 99 0.55 -22.19 4.04
C TYR A 99 1.37 -23.25 4.79
N LEU A 100 2.66 -22.99 5.04
CA LEU A 100 3.52 -23.90 5.80
C LEU A 100 3.01 -24.11 7.22
N CYS A 101 2.68 -23.04 7.94
CA CYS A 101 2.14 -23.14 9.30
C CYS A 101 0.85 -23.97 9.33
N ALA A 102 -0.04 -23.81 8.35
CA ALA A 102 -1.27 -24.58 8.26
C ALA A 102 -0.99 -26.08 7.99
N ALA A 103 0.00 -26.39 7.15
CA ALA A 103 0.42 -27.76 6.87
C ALA A 103 1.05 -28.44 8.09
N GLU A 104 1.83 -27.69 8.88
CA GLU A 104 2.56 -28.19 10.05
C GLU A 104 1.79 -28.02 11.37
N SER A 105 0.56 -27.46 11.34
CA SER A 105 -0.25 -27.16 12.53
C SER A 105 0.48 -26.30 13.57
N CYS A 106 1.16 -25.25 13.10
CA CYS A 106 1.96 -24.39 13.97
C CYS A 106 1.08 -23.54 14.91
N THR A 107 1.60 -23.25 16.11
CA THR A 107 0.89 -22.42 17.11
C THR A 107 1.64 -21.14 17.48
N GLU A 108 2.61 -20.74 16.65
CA GLU A 108 3.51 -19.61 16.89
C GLU A 108 2.76 -18.29 17.05
N ALA A 109 3.18 -17.49 18.04
CA ALA A 109 2.58 -16.19 18.32
C ALA A 109 2.81 -15.20 17.16
N VAL A 110 3.98 -15.26 16.51
CA VAL A 110 4.32 -14.49 15.30
C VAL A 110 3.27 -14.67 14.20
N ILE A 111 2.91 -15.91 13.91
CA ILE A 111 1.96 -16.22 12.82
C ILE A 111 0.57 -15.69 13.16
N LYS A 112 0.15 -15.78 14.43
CA LYS A 112 -1.11 -15.18 14.90
C LYS A 112 -1.13 -13.66 14.73
N ALA A 113 -0.03 -12.96 15.02
CA ALA A 113 0.08 -11.52 14.82
C ALA A 113 -0.04 -11.15 13.32
N HIS A 114 0.65 -11.89 12.46
CA HIS A 114 0.50 -11.74 11.00
C HIS A 114 -0.92 -12.02 10.51
N TYR A 115 -1.61 -13.02 11.04
CA TYR A 115 -3.02 -13.27 10.71
C TYR A 115 -3.92 -12.08 11.06
N LYS A 116 -3.72 -11.45 12.23
CA LYS A 116 -4.47 -10.24 12.61
C LYS A 116 -4.22 -9.11 11.63
N HIS A 117 -2.95 -8.88 11.26
CA HIS A 117 -2.59 -7.88 10.25
C HIS A 117 -3.28 -8.17 8.90
N THR A 118 -3.16 -9.40 8.38
CA THR A 118 -3.75 -9.79 7.10
C THR A 118 -5.28 -9.69 7.12
N ALA A 119 -5.94 -10.13 8.19
CA ALA A 119 -7.39 -10.00 8.33
C ALA A 119 -7.84 -8.53 8.33
N LEU A 120 -7.11 -7.65 9.02
CA LEU A 120 -7.38 -6.22 9.02
C LEU A 120 -7.10 -5.57 7.66
N ALA A 121 -6.09 -6.02 6.92
CA ALA A 121 -5.82 -5.54 5.57
C ALA A 121 -6.98 -5.89 4.60
N PHE A 122 -7.48 -7.13 4.66
CA PHE A 122 -8.67 -7.53 3.90
C PHE A 122 -9.91 -6.75 4.31
N LEU A 123 -10.14 -6.56 5.62
CA LEU A 123 -11.24 -5.74 6.12
C LEU A 123 -11.14 -4.29 5.63
N THR A 124 -9.94 -3.71 5.67
CA THR A 124 -9.65 -2.35 5.19
C THR A 124 -10.00 -2.22 3.69
N CYS A 125 -9.55 -3.18 2.87
CA CYS A 125 -9.89 -3.23 1.45
C CYS A 125 -11.40 -3.40 1.21
N PHE A 126 -12.06 -4.26 1.99
CA PHE A 126 -13.50 -4.50 1.89
C PHE A 126 -14.31 -3.24 2.21
N ILE A 127 -13.99 -2.55 3.31
CA ILE A 127 -14.65 -1.30 3.71
C ILE A 127 -14.48 -0.23 2.63
N PHE A 128 -13.25 -0.07 2.12
CA PHE A 128 -12.94 0.87 1.05
C PHE A 128 -13.74 0.60 -0.23
N ALA A 129 -13.81 -0.66 -0.67
CA ALA A 129 -14.47 -1.03 -1.92
C ALA A 129 -16.00 -1.05 -1.82
N SER A 130 -16.54 -1.41 -0.65
CA SER A 130 -17.99 -1.57 -0.46
C SER A 130 -18.71 -0.27 -0.14
N HIS A 131 -18.01 0.73 0.40
CA HIS A 131 -18.56 1.98 0.93
C HIS A 131 -19.58 1.76 2.06
N LEU A 132 -19.32 0.77 2.92
CA LEU A 132 -20.13 0.49 4.10
C LEU A 132 -19.58 1.22 5.34
N PRO A 133 -20.45 1.73 6.23
CA PRO A 133 -21.91 1.52 6.30
C PRO A 133 -22.77 2.57 5.57
N GLU A 134 -22.20 3.67 5.07
CA GLU A 134 -22.97 4.80 4.51
C GLU A 134 -23.85 4.42 3.31
N ARG A 135 -23.47 3.37 2.57
CA ARG A 135 -24.28 2.83 1.49
C ARG A 135 -25.59 2.18 1.97
N LEU A 136 -25.66 1.70 3.21
CA LEU A 136 -26.85 1.09 3.80
C LEU A 136 -27.78 2.11 4.49
N ALA A 137 -27.21 3.19 5.04
CA ALA A 137 -28.00 4.26 5.64
C ALA A 137 -27.46 5.64 5.21
N PRO A 138 -27.83 6.12 4.01
CA PRO A 138 -27.46 7.44 3.53
C PRO A 138 -27.90 8.53 4.52
N GLY A 139 -27.06 9.56 4.71
CA GLY A 139 -27.33 10.67 5.63
C GLY A 139 -27.04 10.40 7.12
N HIS A 140 -26.76 9.15 7.51
CA HIS A 140 -26.52 8.80 8.93
C HIS A 140 -25.04 8.83 9.32
N PHE A 141 -24.14 8.72 8.34
CA PHE A 141 -22.70 8.61 8.55
C PHE A 141 -21.92 9.81 7.99
N ASP A 142 -22.58 10.92 7.69
CA ASP A 142 -22.01 12.06 6.97
C ASP A 142 -20.81 12.72 7.70
N TYR A 143 -20.80 12.65 9.05
CA TYR A 143 -19.74 13.24 9.88
C TYR A 143 -18.85 12.21 10.56
N ILE A 144 -19.43 11.10 11.06
CA ILE A 144 -18.73 10.09 11.86
C ILE A 144 -19.10 8.71 11.33
N GLY A 145 -18.09 7.85 11.19
CA GLY A 145 -18.27 6.43 10.93
C GLY A 145 -18.51 6.05 9.47
N HIS A 146 -18.35 6.97 8.52
CA HIS A 146 -18.35 6.60 7.10
C HIS A 146 -17.13 5.74 6.75
N SER A 147 -17.25 4.93 5.70
CA SER A 147 -16.28 3.91 5.29
C SER A 147 -14.85 4.41 5.23
N HIS A 148 -14.63 5.63 4.71
CA HIS A 148 -13.28 6.18 4.59
C HIS A 148 -12.63 6.47 5.96
N GLN A 149 -13.39 6.90 6.97
CA GLN A 149 -12.86 7.02 8.34
C GLN A 149 -12.53 5.65 8.93
N VAL A 150 -13.44 4.68 8.76
CA VAL A 150 -13.23 3.33 9.28
C VAL A 150 -12.05 2.65 8.57
N PHE A 151 -11.89 2.88 7.27
CA PHE A 151 -10.73 2.47 6.48
C PHE A 151 -9.41 2.96 7.10
N HIS A 152 -9.31 4.25 7.45
CA HIS A 152 -8.11 4.79 8.09
C HIS A 152 -7.84 4.14 9.46
N VAL A 153 -8.89 3.98 10.29
CA VAL A 153 -8.75 3.32 11.60
C VAL A 153 -8.28 1.88 11.45
N CYS A 154 -8.93 1.08 10.59
CA CYS A 154 -8.53 -0.29 10.31
C CYS A 154 -7.11 -0.37 9.73
N GLY A 155 -6.73 0.56 8.85
CA GLY A 155 -5.38 0.68 8.31
C GLY A 155 -4.34 0.89 9.40
N ILE A 156 -4.54 1.86 10.29
CA ILE A 156 -3.62 2.17 11.41
C ILE A 156 -3.46 0.96 12.35
N ILE A 157 -4.57 0.33 12.75
CA ILE A 157 -4.53 -0.86 13.60
C ILE A 157 -3.84 -2.02 12.86
N GLY A 158 -4.11 -2.17 11.56
CA GLY A 158 -3.45 -3.16 10.70
C GLY A 158 -1.94 -2.95 10.65
N THR A 159 -1.47 -1.72 10.46
CA THR A 159 -0.04 -1.37 10.50
C THR A 159 0.56 -1.62 11.87
N HIS A 160 -0.17 -1.37 12.96
CA HIS A 160 0.31 -1.69 14.31
C HIS A 160 0.63 -3.18 14.45
N PHE A 161 -0.29 -4.07 14.07
CA PHE A 161 -0.04 -5.52 14.10
C PHE A 161 1.04 -5.95 13.12
N GLN A 162 1.17 -5.27 11.98
CA GLN A 162 2.27 -5.53 11.03
C GLN A 162 3.63 -5.27 11.70
N MET A 163 3.77 -4.12 12.36
CA MET A 163 5.02 -3.73 13.02
C MET A 163 5.31 -4.62 14.23
N GLU A 164 4.29 -5.00 15.00
CA GLU A 164 4.42 -5.99 16.08
C GLU A 164 4.96 -7.32 15.55
N ALA A 165 4.33 -7.87 14.51
CA ALA A 165 4.73 -9.13 13.91
C ALA A 165 6.14 -9.08 13.29
N ILE A 166 6.51 -7.99 12.61
CA ILE A 166 7.86 -7.77 12.11
C ILE A 166 8.88 -7.76 13.26
N ARG A 167 8.61 -7.05 14.36
CA ARG A 167 9.53 -6.99 15.51
C ARG A 167 9.72 -8.36 16.18
N MET A 168 8.66 -9.14 16.25
CA MET A 168 8.73 -10.52 16.73
C MET A 168 9.61 -11.37 15.81
N ASP A 169 9.38 -11.34 14.49
CA ASP A 169 10.24 -12.03 13.52
C ASP A 169 11.70 -11.58 13.58
N MET A 170 11.96 -10.28 13.72
CA MET A 170 13.31 -9.74 13.90
C MET A 170 14.02 -10.33 15.11
N THR A 171 13.30 -10.51 16.21
CA THR A 171 13.86 -11.00 17.48
C THR A 171 14.04 -12.52 17.44
N GLU A 172 13.02 -13.26 16.99
CA GLU A 172 13.07 -14.73 16.90
C GLU A 172 14.10 -15.22 15.87
N ARG A 173 14.35 -14.45 14.81
CA ARG A 173 15.27 -14.82 13.73
C ARG A 173 16.64 -14.15 13.83
N HIS A 174 16.89 -13.38 14.90
CA HIS A 174 18.09 -12.56 15.05
C HIS A 174 19.38 -13.36 14.83
N ASP A 175 19.55 -14.47 15.56
CA ASP A 175 20.79 -15.25 15.51
C ASP A 175 21.00 -15.94 14.16
N TRP A 176 19.91 -16.37 13.52
CA TRP A 176 19.97 -16.95 12.18
C TRP A 176 20.35 -15.92 11.11
N LEU A 177 19.84 -14.69 11.21
CA LEU A 177 20.19 -13.58 10.31
C LEU A 177 21.67 -13.20 10.43
N LEU A 178 22.19 -13.16 11.67
CA LEU A 178 23.62 -12.91 11.92
C LEU A 178 24.50 -14.03 11.35
N ALA A 179 24.14 -15.29 11.60
CA ALA A 179 24.91 -16.45 11.12
C ALA A 179 24.98 -16.49 9.58
N THR A 180 23.96 -16.00 8.88
CA THR A 180 23.88 -16.04 7.42
C THR A 180 24.35 -14.73 6.77
N SER A 181 24.79 -13.72 7.55
CA SER A 181 25.11 -12.36 7.07
C SER A 181 23.97 -11.70 6.28
N MET A 182 22.72 -12.03 6.61
CA MET A 182 21.51 -11.59 5.90
C MET A 182 20.88 -10.34 6.51
N LEU A 183 21.66 -9.56 7.27
CA LEU A 183 21.19 -8.30 7.82
C LEU A 183 20.80 -7.34 6.67
N PRO A 184 19.68 -6.62 6.80
CA PRO A 184 19.29 -5.66 5.77
C PRO A 184 20.39 -4.63 5.54
N SER A 185 20.85 -4.54 4.29
CA SER A 185 21.85 -3.56 3.89
C SER A 185 21.26 -2.15 4.00
N ALA A 186 21.92 -1.29 4.79
CA ALA A 186 21.53 0.11 4.92
C ALA A 186 21.53 0.81 3.55
N LEU A 187 22.49 0.48 2.68
CA LEU A 187 22.57 1.03 1.33
C LEU A 187 21.38 0.61 0.47
N GLN A 188 20.99 -0.68 0.53
CA GLN A 188 19.83 -1.17 -0.23
C GLN A 188 18.54 -0.53 0.30
N THR A 189 18.36 -0.49 1.61
CA THR A 189 17.14 0.04 2.24
C THR A 189 16.98 1.54 1.98
N LEU A 190 18.00 2.33 2.33
CA LEU A 190 17.98 3.79 2.16
C LEU A 190 18.04 4.17 0.67
N GLY A 191 18.77 3.42 -0.14
CA GLY A 191 18.86 3.62 -1.59
C GLY A 191 17.51 3.39 -2.27
N SER A 192 16.86 2.24 -2.02
CA SER A 192 15.53 1.94 -2.57
C SER A 192 14.50 2.98 -2.14
N MET A 193 14.46 3.35 -0.85
CA MET A 193 13.55 4.39 -0.35
C MET A 193 13.83 5.75 -0.98
N GLY A 194 15.10 6.17 -1.03
CA GLY A 194 15.51 7.45 -1.58
C GLY A 194 15.19 7.58 -3.07
N ILE A 195 15.48 6.54 -3.86
CA ILE A 195 15.14 6.49 -5.29
C ILE A 195 13.62 6.58 -5.48
N CYS A 196 12.84 5.76 -4.77
CA CYS A 196 11.39 5.78 -4.89
C CYS A 196 10.77 7.12 -4.46
N MET A 197 11.27 7.74 -3.40
CA MET A 197 10.83 9.07 -2.98
C MET A 197 11.15 10.12 -4.04
N ALA A 198 12.37 10.14 -4.57
CA ALA A 198 12.76 11.10 -5.61
C ALA A 198 11.91 10.95 -6.88
N VAL A 199 11.69 9.71 -7.33
CA VAL A 199 10.84 9.43 -8.50
C VAL A 199 9.39 9.81 -8.21
N SER A 200 8.85 9.47 -7.04
CA SER A 200 7.47 9.82 -6.67
C SER A 200 7.26 11.33 -6.62
N LEU A 201 8.20 12.09 -6.03
CA LEU A 201 8.15 13.55 -6.02
C LEU A 201 8.25 14.14 -7.43
N THR A 202 9.05 13.53 -8.31
CA THR A 202 9.12 13.92 -9.73
C THR A 202 7.78 13.70 -10.42
N VAL A 203 7.14 12.54 -10.21
CA VAL A 203 5.79 12.24 -10.75
C VAL A 203 4.76 13.24 -10.25
N ILE A 204 4.76 13.54 -8.94
CA ILE A 204 3.86 14.54 -8.34
C ILE A 204 4.10 15.91 -8.97
N GLY A 205 5.37 16.32 -9.13
CA GLY A 205 5.75 17.58 -9.75
C GLY A 205 5.25 17.70 -11.18
N LEU A 206 5.50 16.67 -12.00
CA LEU A 206 5.03 16.61 -13.39
C LEU A 206 3.50 16.68 -13.47
N CYS A 207 2.78 15.88 -12.67
CA CYS A 207 1.32 15.92 -12.63
C CYS A 207 0.80 17.28 -12.15
N SER A 208 1.44 17.89 -11.16
CA SER A 208 1.05 19.21 -10.63
C SER A 208 1.25 20.33 -11.65
N VAL A 209 2.30 20.24 -12.47
CA VAL A 209 2.53 21.14 -13.60
C VAL A 209 1.45 20.92 -14.66
N SER A 210 1.18 19.68 -15.07
CA SER A 210 0.15 19.33 -16.05
C SER A 210 -1.24 19.83 -15.66
N LEU A 211 -1.60 19.83 -14.37
CA LEU A 211 -2.86 20.40 -13.89
C LEU A 211 -3.00 21.90 -14.18
N SER A 212 -1.89 22.64 -14.26
CA SER A 212 -1.92 24.08 -14.57
C SER A 212 -2.37 24.36 -16.00
N PHE A 213 -2.23 23.38 -16.89
CA PHE A 213 -2.59 23.48 -18.29
C PHE A 213 -3.98 22.90 -18.59
N MET A 214 -4.66 22.34 -17.59
CA MET A 214 -6.03 21.89 -17.75
C MET A 214 -7.01 23.06 -17.65
N PRO A 215 -7.92 23.24 -18.62
CA PRO A 215 -8.98 24.24 -18.51
C PRO A 215 -9.89 23.92 -17.33
N GLU A 216 -10.30 24.94 -16.56
CA GLU A 216 -11.30 24.74 -15.50
C GLU A 216 -12.61 24.24 -16.11
N PRO A 217 -13.25 23.20 -15.52
CA PRO A 217 -14.55 22.73 -15.99
C PRO A 217 -15.56 23.87 -15.90
N SER A 218 -16.25 24.14 -17.02
CA SER A 218 -17.26 25.19 -17.10
C SER A 218 -18.37 24.97 -16.05
N GLN A 219 -18.96 26.05 -15.51
CA GLN A 219 -19.96 25.98 -14.43
C GLN A 219 -21.18 25.07 -14.71
N ARG A 220 -21.41 24.64 -15.96
CA ARG A 220 -22.50 23.73 -16.35
C ARG A 220 -22.35 22.29 -15.83
N GLU A 221 -21.14 21.80 -15.58
CA GLU A 221 -20.95 20.43 -15.06
C GLU A 221 -21.18 20.31 -13.55
N LYS A 222 -21.21 21.42 -12.81
CA LYS A 222 -21.48 21.42 -11.36
C LYS A 222 -22.94 21.07 -11.03
N LEU A 223 -23.87 21.18 -11.98
CA LEU A 223 -25.31 20.99 -11.72
C LEU A 223 -25.79 19.54 -11.84
N HIS A 224 -25.03 18.64 -12.46
CA HIS A 224 -25.47 17.28 -12.79
C HIS A 224 -24.79 16.16 -11.99
N GLY A 225 -23.98 16.50 -10.98
CA GLY A 225 -23.21 15.55 -10.18
C GLY A 225 -23.68 15.42 -8.73
N HIS A 226 -25.00 15.42 -8.49
CA HIS A 226 -25.59 15.00 -7.22
C HIS A 226 -26.04 13.54 -7.31
#